data_AF-A0A2E0PRA4-F1
#
_entry.id   AF-A0A2E0PRA4-F1
#
_cell.length_a   1.000
_cell.length_b   1.000
_cell.length_c   1.000
_cell.angle_alpha   90.00
_cell.angle_beta   90.00
_cell.angle_gamma   90.00
#
_symmetry.space_group_name_H-M   'P 1'
#
loop_
_entity.id
_entity.type
_entity.pdbx_description
1 polymer ?
#
loop_
_entity_poly.entity_id
_entity_poly.type
_entity_poly.pdbx_seq_one_letter_code
_entity_poly.pdbx_strand_id
1 'polypeptide(L)'
;METDIESAKEGQRLPIFAAPIAISISLLLLLIAVSSLDGREISGEYVSAAVIISLSALLPAYAGRSSNQIPFGSGNLRIISLSIGLLIVSLVANWIDDSNFSNMFVATFLLLGIGTAILNEYGRLEESSVLLSIVLGMRLAVIYASELGIAQSTSTALVDLQRASIGSAFFSFWFAAISLGFLVMISIRGTLESRGRGTLFSGIPYFSENREVVAYPFLIFAGFLIPLLWLGNLTDLTEYSEGRHLGVVWAIFSALIILIFSFFRSEGWHVLSSMLVVNWLLYTLGHLHEIGNELPSLFSEDGFIGTFTWFFLGFWMNFFAIFFASRGAFGDIAPRRDNSGYRIWWSNNSYPVMIAFAFLIALVVRVAWNVIPAMNASGTGLWDMTGGSDPWYMKRVVDFVIAERSHLIYDHDRAYPSGGINPRPPLFSWSLALGAIFITWLLEMPVSESVWWSMSALPAVYGALIVFPIAGIASRAHTKRSGIFAAWLIALMPGHMSRSTFAMSDHDS
;
A
#
# COMPACT_ATOMS: atom_id res chain seq x y z
N MET A 1 56.82 15.58 -21.80
CA MET A 1 56.16 14.64 -22.71
C MET A 1 55.17 13.86 -21.86
N GLU A 2 54.07 14.54 -21.52
CA GLU A 2 52.95 13.98 -20.77
C GLU A 2 52.18 13.02 -21.67
N THR A 3 51.72 11.91 -21.10
CA THR A 3 50.81 10.98 -21.76
C THR A 3 49.51 11.00 -20.98
N ASP A 4 48.57 11.79 -21.47
CA ASP A 4 47.16 11.75 -21.08
C ASP A 4 46.58 10.42 -21.55
N ILE A 5 46.36 9.52 -20.59
CA ILE A 5 45.56 8.32 -20.79
C ILE A 5 44.10 8.76 -20.78
N GLU A 6 43.44 8.52 -21.90
CA GLU A 6 42.03 8.71 -22.19
C GLU A 6 41.13 8.50 -20.96
N SER A 7 40.57 9.60 -20.46
CA SER A 7 39.40 9.53 -19.60
C SER A 7 38.24 8.99 -20.43
N ALA A 8 37.77 7.79 -20.06
CA ALA A 8 36.53 7.24 -20.55
C ALA A 8 35.43 8.28 -20.36
N LYS A 9 34.79 8.68 -21.47
CA LYS A 9 33.65 9.60 -21.52
C LYS A 9 32.66 9.30 -20.39
N GLU A 10 32.58 10.19 -19.40
CA GLU A 10 31.47 10.22 -18.45
C GLU A 10 30.17 10.28 -19.26
N GLY A 11 29.38 9.22 -19.20
CA GLY A 11 28.05 9.18 -19.82
C GLY A 11 27.23 10.37 -19.33
N GLN A 12 26.60 11.07 -20.29
CA GLN A 12 25.70 12.19 -20.08
C GLN A 12 24.78 11.93 -18.87
N ARG A 13 24.95 12.70 -17.78
CA ARG A 13 24.04 12.63 -16.63
C ARG A 13 22.67 13.13 -17.07
N LEU A 14 21.74 12.19 -17.25
CA LEU A 14 20.35 12.46 -17.56
C LEU A 14 19.68 13.28 -16.45
N PRO A 15 18.66 14.10 -16.77
CA PRO A 15 18.00 14.96 -15.80
C PRO A 15 17.34 14.13 -14.68
N ILE A 16 17.73 14.39 -13.42
CA ILE A 16 17.26 13.67 -12.21
C ILE A 16 15.77 13.99 -11.88
N PHE A 17 15.15 14.87 -12.66
CA PHE A 17 13.83 15.44 -12.38
C PHE A 17 12.69 14.86 -13.21
N ALA A 18 12.99 14.05 -14.23
CA ALA A 18 11.98 13.57 -15.17
C ALA A 18 10.93 12.66 -14.51
N ALA A 19 11.35 11.78 -13.58
CA ALA A 19 10.45 10.81 -12.97
C ALA A 19 9.38 11.43 -12.06
N PRO A 20 9.68 12.34 -11.12
CA PRO A 20 8.64 12.99 -10.33
C PRO A 20 7.55 13.65 -11.18
N ILE A 21 7.94 14.33 -12.26
CA ILE A 21 7.03 15.00 -13.18
C ILE A 21 6.18 13.97 -13.93
N ALA A 22 6.82 12.99 -14.57
CA ALA A 22 6.12 11.98 -15.37
C ALA A 22 5.13 11.16 -14.53
N ILE A 23 5.51 10.77 -13.31
CA ILE A 23 4.63 10.04 -12.39
C ILE A 23 3.45 10.92 -11.99
N SER A 24 3.70 12.16 -11.55
CA SER A 24 2.62 13.04 -11.09
C SER A 24 1.58 13.31 -12.19
N ILE A 25 2.05 13.56 -13.43
CA ILE A 25 1.17 13.73 -14.59
C ILE A 25 0.39 12.43 -14.87
N SER A 26 1.05 11.28 -14.85
CA SER A 26 0.41 9.99 -15.14
C SER A 26 -0.66 9.63 -14.11
N LEU A 27 -0.42 9.90 -12.82
CA LEU A 27 -1.41 9.64 -11.76
C LEU A 27 -2.59 10.62 -11.81
N LEU A 28 -2.34 11.88 -12.16
CA LEU A 28 -3.42 12.85 -12.38
C LEU A 28 -4.28 12.46 -13.59
N LEU A 29 -3.65 12.01 -14.69
CA LEU A 29 -4.36 11.50 -15.86
C LEU A 29 -5.15 10.23 -15.53
N LEU A 30 -4.61 9.33 -14.70
CA LEU A 30 -5.33 8.14 -14.23
C LEU A 30 -6.61 8.55 -13.49
N LEU A 31 -6.54 9.52 -12.58
CA LEU A 31 -7.71 10.02 -11.86
C LEU A 31 -8.77 10.56 -12.83
N ILE A 32 -8.38 11.47 -13.72
CA ILE A 32 -9.31 12.11 -14.67
C ILE A 32 -9.93 11.06 -15.62
N ALA A 33 -9.12 10.14 -16.13
CA ALA A 33 -9.57 9.11 -17.06
C ALA A 33 -10.56 8.13 -16.41
N VAL A 34 -10.23 7.63 -15.21
CA VAL A 34 -11.13 6.69 -14.50
C VAL A 34 -12.41 7.39 -14.06
N SER A 35 -12.33 8.60 -13.50
CA SER A 35 -13.52 9.37 -13.13
C SER A 35 -14.41 9.69 -14.34
N SER A 36 -13.83 9.92 -15.51
CA SER A 36 -14.60 10.09 -16.76
C SER A 36 -15.26 8.79 -17.23
N LEU A 37 -14.59 7.64 -17.08
CA LEU A 37 -15.13 6.34 -17.45
C LEU A 37 -16.26 5.90 -16.54
N ASP A 38 -16.18 6.26 -15.26
CA ASP A 38 -17.24 6.10 -14.26
C ASP A 38 -18.46 7.01 -14.53
N GLY A 39 -18.42 7.85 -15.57
CA GLY A 39 -19.50 8.76 -15.94
C GLY A 39 -19.68 9.97 -15.00
N ARG A 40 -18.65 10.32 -14.21
CA ARG A 40 -18.73 11.43 -13.25
C ARG A 40 -18.64 12.79 -13.94
N GLU A 41 -19.37 13.77 -13.41
CA GLU A 41 -19.21 15.16 -13.83
C GLU A 41 -17.89 15.73 -13.31
N ILE A 42 -16.93 15.95 -14.22
CA ILE A 42 -15.63 16.52 -13.89
C ILE A 42 -15.78 18.04 -13.76
N SER A 43 -16.10 18.50 -12.56
CA SER A 43 -16.24 19.93 -12.24
C SER A 43 -14.88 20.64 -12.26
N GLY A 44 -14.90 21.97 -12.42
CA GLY A 44 -13.68 22.78 -12.31
C GLY A 44 -13.02 22.69 -10.93
N GLU A 45 -13.81 22.55 -9.88
CA GLU A 45 -13.36 22.38 -8.49
C GLU A 45 -12.70 21.01 -8.27
N TYR A 46 -13.23 19.95 -8.88
CA TYR A 46 -12.63 18.62 -8.84
C TYR A 46 -11.21 18.62 -9.44
N VAL A 47 -11.08 19.22 -10.62
CA VAL A 47 -9.79 19.31 -11.31
C VAL A 47 -8.82 20.22 -10.54
N SER A 48 -9.28 21.35 -10.01
CA SER A 48 -8.41 22.23 -9.22
C SER A 48 -7.89 21.54 -7.96
N ALA A 49 -8.74 20.83 -7.22
CA ALA A 49 -8.35 20.05 -6.05
C ALA A 49 -7.33 18.96 -6.40
N ALA A 50 -7.56 18.21 -7.48
CA ALA A 50 -6.64 17.17 -7.94
C ALA A 50 -5.27 17.74 -8.36
N VAL A 51 -5.26 18.91 -9.01
CA VAL A 51 -4.03 19.60 -9.40
C VAL A 51 -3.28 20.11 -8.17
N ILE A 52 -3.95 20.74 -7.20
CA ILE A 52 -3.33 21.22 -5.95
C ILE A 52 -2.70 20.04 -5.19
N ILE A 53 -3.41 18.91 -5.07
CA ILE A 53 -2.90 17.70 -4.43
C ILE A 53 -1.69 17.15 -5.19
N SER A 54 -1.73 17.14 -6.52
CA SER A 54 -0.59 16.70 -7.34
C SER A 54 0.63 17.60 -7.17
N LEU A 55 0.44 18.92 -7.13
CA LEU A 55 1.51 19.89 -6.87
C LEU A 55 2.08 19.77 -5.45
N SER A 56 1.23 19.48 -4.46
CA SER A 56 1.65 19.26 -3.07
C SER A 56 2.62 18.10 -2.92
N ALA A 57 2.59 17.13 -3.83
CA ALA A 57 3.49 16.00 -3.85
C ALA A 57 4.69 16.21 -4.80
N LEU A 58 4.44 16.78 -5.97
CA LEU A 58 5.44 17.01 -7.02
C LEU A 58 6.53 17.99 -6.59
N LEU A 59 6.14 19.18 -6.10
CA LEU A 59 7.08 20.25 -5.74
C LEU A 59 8.11 19.82 -4.68
N PRO A 60 7.72 19.21 -3.55
CA PRO A 60 8.69 18.78 -2.55
C PRO A 60 9.50 17.58 -3.03
N ALA A 61 8.94 16.66 -3.81
CA ALA A 61 9.72 15.58 -4.42
C ALA A 61 10.78 16.12 -5.39
N TYR A 62 10.43 17.11 -6.21
CA TYR A 62 11.38 17.82 -7.07
C TYR A 62 12.47 18.51 -6.25
N ALA A 63 12.10 19.24 -5.19
CA ALA A 63 13.05 19.89 -4.29
C ALA A 63 14.00 18.87 -3.62
N GLY A 64 13.48 17.72 -3.19
CA GLY A 64 14.25 16.61 -2.66
C GLY A 64 15.25 16.04 -3.68
N ARG A 65 14.86 15.90 -4.95
CA ARG A 65 15.78 15.49 -6.03
C ARG A 65 16.89 16.51 -6.29
N SER A 66 16.64 17.78 -6.00
CA SER A 66 17.64 18.85 -6.10
C SER A 66 18.53 19.00 -4.86
N SER A 67 18.43 18.12 -3.84
CA SER A 67 19.22 18.23 -2.61
C SER A 67 20.73 18.39 -2.86
N ASN A 68 21.26 17.66 -3.85
CA ASN A 68 22.67 17.68 -4.25
C ASN A 68 23.16 19.03 -4.80
N GLN A 69 22.26 19.93 -5.19
CA GLN A 69 22.60 21.27 -5.68
C GLN A 69 22.81 22.28 -4.55
N ILE A 70 22.42 21.94 -3.31
CA ILE A 70 22.59 22.82 -2.17
C ILE A 70 24.09 22.86 -1.81
N PRO A 71 24.71 24.04 -1.68
CA PRO A 71 26.16 24.22 -1.57
C PRO A 71 26.71 23.91 -0.16
N PHE A 72 26.34 22.76 0.41
CA PHE A 72 26.94 22.22 1.64
C PHE A 72 27.82 21.01 1.33
N GLY A 73 28.86 20.82 2.14
CA GLY A 73 29.82 19.71 1.98
C GLY A 73 29.31 18.34 2.47
N SER A 74 28.23 18.29 3.26
CA SER A 74 27.68 17.02 3.78
C SER A 74 26.20 16.85 3.41
N GLY A 75 25.83 15.63 3.00
CA GLY A 75 24.45 15.30 2.64
C GLY A 75 23.46 15.51 3.78
N ASN A 76 23.87 15.22 5.02
CA ASN A 76 23.03 15.47 6.20
C ASN A 76 22.69 16.96 6.38
N LEU A 77 23.65 17.86 6.19
CA LEU A 77 23.38 19.30 6.27
C LEU A 77 22.47 19.78 5.14
N ARG A 78 22.61 19.23 3.93
CA ARG A 78 21.71 19.51 2.80
C ARG A 78 20.28 19.10 3.12
N ILE A 79 20.09 17.88 3.65
CA ILE A 79 18.77 17.38 4.06
C ILE A 79 18.18 18.28 5.14
N ILE A 80 18.93 18.57 6.21
CA ILE A 80 18.43 19.43 7.31
C ILE A 80 18.05 20.83 6.79
N SER A 81 18.91 21.45 5.98
CA SER A 81 18.64 22.76 5.37
C SER A 81 17.37 22.74 4.53
N LEU A 82 17.22 21.73 3.67
CA LEU A 82 16.04 21.58 2.83
C LEU A 82 14.79 21.36 3.69
N SER A 83 14.84 20.48 4.70
CA SER A 83 13.73 20.21 5.61
C SER A 83 13.23 21.47 6.30
N ILE A 84 14.14 22.32 6.79
CA ILE A 84 13.77 23.61 7.41
C ILE A 84 13.11 24.53 6.39
N GLY A 85 13.66 24.64 5.18
CA GLY A 85 13.07 25.44 4.12
C GLY A 85 11.66 24.97 3.74
N LEU A 86 11.47 23.65 3.56
CA LEU A 86 10.17 23.06 3.24
C LEU A 86 9.17 23.22 4.39
N LEU A 87 9.61 23.13 5.64
CA LEU A 87 8.76 23.38 6.82
C LEU A 87 8.25 24.81 6.85
N ILE A 88 9.14 25.78 6.65
CA ILE A 88 8.75 27.19 6.62
C ILE A 88 7.77 27.45 5.47
N VAL A 89 8.07 26.96 4.25
CA VAL A 89 7.20 27.16 3.09
C VAL A 89 5.82 26.55 3.30
N SER A 90 5.76 25.31 3.79
CA SER A 90 4.49 24.61 4.00
C SER A 90 3.64 25.23 5.12
N LEU A 91 4.25 25.63 6.24
CA LEU A 91 3.53 26.33 7.31
C LEU A 91 3.05 27.73 6.89
N VAL A 92 3.85 28.46 6.11
CA VAL A 92 3.44 29.77 5.58
C VAL A 92 2.29 29.60 4.59
N ALA A 93 2.33 28.60 3.71
CA ALA A 93 1.23 28.31 2.79
C ALA A 93 -0.08 27.98 3.54
N ASN A 94 -0.01 27.09 4.54
CA ASN A 94 -1.14 26.75 5.40
C ASN A 94 -1.67 27.95 6.18
N TRP A 95 -0.79 28.85 6.64
CA TRP A 95 -1.22 30.07 7.35
C TRP A 95 -1.88 31.11 6.44
N ILE A 96 -1.45 31.22 5.17
CA ILE A 96 -2.01 32.18 4.21
C ILE A 96 -3.39 31.72 3.70
N ASP A 97 -3.54 30.43 3.42
CA ASP A 97 -4.76 29.85 2.86
C ASP A 97 -4.92 28.40 3.34
N ASP A 98 -5.51 28.26 4.53
CA ASP A 98 -5.78 26.98 5.18
C ASP A 98 -6.82 26.14 4.42
N SER A 99 -7.68 26.78 3.62
CA SER A 99 -8.69 26.10 2.80
C SER A 99 -8.09 25.23 1.70
N ASN A 100 -7.05 25.71 1.03
CA ASN A 100 -6.35 24.97 -0.02
C ASN A 100 -5.13 24.20 0.48
N PHE A 101 -4.49 24.68 1.56
CA PHE A 101 -3.25 24.11 2.10
C PHE A 101 -3.44 23.62 3.53
N SER A 102 -4.19 22.54 3.74
CA SER A 102 -4.45 21.97 5.07
C SER A 102 -3.21 21.39 5.80
N ASN A 103 -3.35 21.00 7.06
CA ASN A 103 -2.30 20.29 7.81
C ASN A 103 -1.85 18.99 7.11
N MET A 104 -2.75 18.32 6.37
CA MET A 104 -2.40 17.18 5.55
C MET A 104 -1.54 17.57 4.33
N PHE A 105 -1.73 18.76 3.77
CA PHE A 105 -0.79 19.32 2.79
C PHE A 105 0.59 19.47 3.41
N VAL A 106 0.70 20.09 4.60
CA VAL A 106 1.99 20.27 5.31
C VAL A 106 2.68 18.91 5.55
N ALA A 107 1.94 17.93 6.05
CA ALA A 107 2.47 16.59 6.31
C ALA A 107 2.95 15.90 5.02
N THR A 108 2.16 15.96 3.95
CA THR A 108 2.52 15.40 2.64
C THR A 108 3.79 16.08 2.09
N PHE A 109 3.84 17.41 2.20
CA PHE A 109 4.91 18.23 1.66
C PHE A 109 6.24 17.92 2.34
N LEU A 110 6.23 17.81 3.67
CA LEU A 110 7.39 17.43 4.46
C LEU A 110 7.81 15.98 4.22
N LEU A 111 6.87 15.03 4.28
CA LEU A 111 7.15 13.60 4.10
C LEU A 111 7.87 13.35 2.77
N LEU A 112 7.31 13.89 1.68
CA LEU A 112 7.87 13.68 0.34
C LEU A 112 9.19 14.42 0.13
N GLY A 113 9.30 15.65 0.62
CA GLY A 113 10.53 16.41 0.44
C GLY A 113 11.71 15.83 1.22
N ILE A 114 11.49 15.48 2.49
CA ILE A 114 12.50 14.87 3.35
C ILE A 114 12.83 13.47 2.86
N GLY A 115 11.81 12.64 2.60
CA GLY A 115 12.02 11.26 2.14
C GLY A 115 12.74 11.20 0.80
N THR A 116 12.37 12.06 -0.15
CA THR A 116 13.03 12.13 -1.45
C THR A 116 14.46 12.64 -1.32
N ALA A 117 14.72 13.64 -0.48
CA ALA A 117 16.08 14.14 -0.24
C ALA A 117 16.99 13.06 0.36
N ILE A 118 16.51 12.33 1.38
CA ILE A 118 17.26 11.22 1.98
C ILE A 118 17.59 10.17 0.91
N LEU A 119 16.60 9.73 0.14
CA LEU A 119 16.81 8.71 -0.89
C LEU A 119 17.74 9.20 -2.02
N ASN A 120 17.65 10.47 -2.39
CA ASN A 120 18.52 11.10 -3.40
C ASN A 120 19.98 11.15 -2.95
N GLU A 121 20.26 11.53 -1.70
CA GLU A 121 21.63 11.54 -1.14
C GLU A 121 22.22 10.12 -1.09
N TYR A 122 21.39 9.08 -0.89
CA TYR A 122 21.82 7.68 -0.98
C TYR A 122 21.85 7.13 -2.42
N GLY A 123 21.53 7.94 -3.44
CA GLY A 123 21.47 7.51 -4.84
C GLY A 123 20.36 6.49 -5.14
N ARG A 124 19.30 6.46 -4.33
CA ARG A 124 18.14 5.56 -4.42
C ARG A 124 16.99 6.23 -5.16
N LEU A 125 17.22 6.50 -6.44
CA LEU A 125 16.31 7.30 -7.27
C LEU A 125 14.98 6.57 -7.46
N GLU A 126 15.01 5.29 -7.83
CA GLU A 126 13.80 4.48 -8.03
C GLU A 126 12.95 4.41 -6.76
N GLU A 127 13.56 4.19 -5.60
CA GLU A 127 12.82 4.18 -4.34
C GLU A 127 12.12 5.50 -4.04
N SER A 128 12.71 6.64 -4.41
CA SER A 128 12.06 7.93 -4.21
C SER A 128 10.90 8.16 -5.16
N SER A 129 10.97 7.63 -6.39
CA SER A 129 9.87 7.62 -7.34
C SER A 129 8.71 6.74 -6.87
N VAL A 130 9.03 5.59 -6.26
CA VAL A 130 8.04 4.72 -5.61
C VAL A 130 7.40 5.42 -4.41
N LEU A 131 8.18 6.11 -3.57
CA LEU A 131 7.65 6.89 -2.45
C LEU A 131 6.64 7.95 -2.93
N LEU A 132 6.98 8.70 -3.98
CA LEU A 132 6.06 9.64 -4.61
C LEU A 132 4.77 8.97 -5.06
N SER A 133 4.87 7.84 -5.77
CA SER A 133 3.70 7.12 -6.26
C SER A 133 2.80 6.61 -5.13
N ILE A 134 3.38 6.16 -4.02
CA ILE A 134 2.62 5.69 -2.85
C ILE A 134 1.86 6.86 -2.22
N VAL A 135 2.53 7.98 -1.94
CA VAL A 135 1.93 9.12 -1.22
C VAL A 135 0.95 9.89 -2.11
N LEU A 136 1.34 10.25 -3.33
CA LEU A 136 0.44 10.92 -4.27
C LEU A 136 -0.74 10.03 -4.65
N GLY A 137 -0.48 8.75 -4.93
CA GLY A 137 -1.53 7.78 -5.21
C GLY A 137 -2.54 7.66 -4.08
N MET A 138 -2.08 7.68 -2.81
CA MET A 138 -2.96 7.66 -1.64
C MET A 138 -3.85 8.90 -1.60
N ARG A 139 -3.28 10.09 -1.83
CA ARG A 139 -4.03 11.36 -1.78
C ARG A 139 -5.07 11.44 -2.89
N LEU A 140 -4.73 11.00 -4.11
CA LEU A 140 -5.68 10.95 -5.22
C LEU A 140 -6.73 9.84 -5.03
N ALA A 141 -6.38 8.73 -4.38
CA ALA A 141 -7.33 7.68 -4.02
C ALA A 141 -8.42 8.19 -3.07
N VAL A 142 -8.08 9.10 -2.14
CA VAL A 142 -9.08 9.75 -1.27
C VAL A 142 -10.09 10.53 -2.09
N ILE A 143 -9.64 11.36 -3.04
CA ILE A 143 -10.53 12.13 -3.93
C ILE A 143 -11.42 11.20 -4.75
N TYR A 144 -10.84 10.14 -5.33
CA TYR A 144 -11.59 9.17 -6.11
C TYR A 144 -12.66 8.46 -5.28
N ALA A 145 -12.31 8.03 -4.07
CA ALA A 145 -13.21 7.26 -3.20
C ALA A 145 -14.29 8.13 -2.55
N SER A 146 -14.01 9.41 -2.24
CA SER A 146 -14.99 10.31 -1.63
C SER A 146 -16.18 10.62 -2.53
N GLU A 147 -15.98 10.55 -3.85
CA GLU A 147 -17.01 10.82 -4.85
C GLU A 147 -17.55 9.55 -5.51
N LEU A 148 -17.37 8.38 -4.87
CA LEU A 148 -17.89 7.13 -5.40
C LEU A 148 -19.43 7.18 -5.53
N GLY A 149 -19.94 7.10 -6.77
CA GLY A 149 -21.36 7.32 -7.09
C GLY A 149 -22.33 6.43 -6.29
N ILE A 150 -22.04 5.12 -6.21
CA ILE A 150 -22.86 4.17 -5.45
C ILE A 150 -22.92 4.47 -3.95
N ALA A 151 -21.98 5.25 -3.42
CA ALA A 151 -21.88 5.56 -2.00
C ALA A 151 -22.49 6.92 -1.59
N GLN A 152 -23.12 7.67 -2.51
CA GLN A 152 -23.60 9.02 -2.23
C GLN A 152 -24.95 9.09 -1.49
N SER A 153 -25.78 8.04 -1.54
CA SER A 153 -27.13 8.10 -0.99
C SER A 153 -27.58 6.79 -0.35
N THR A 154 -27.62 6.71 0.99
CA THR A 154 -28.26 5.55 1.64
C THR A 154 -28.75 5.77 3.06
N SER A 155 -29.81 5.04 3.38
CA SER A 155 -30.35 4.83 4.73
C SER A 155 -29.31 4.31 5.72
N THR A 156 -29.51 4.55 7.01
CA THR A 156 -28.66 4.05 8.11
C THR A 156 -28.45 2.53 8.09
N ALA A 157 -29.32 1.76 7.43
CA ALA A 157 -29.22 0.31 7.33
C ALA A 157 -28.07 -0.20 6.43
N LEU A 158 -27.55 0.62 5.51
CA LEU A 158 -26.52 0.22 4.53
C LEU A 158 -25.15 0.88 4.77
N VAL A 159 -24.93 1.46 5.96
CA VAL A 159 -23.72 2.23 6.27
C VAL A 159 -22.44 1.39 6.19
N ASP A 160 -22.47 0.14 6.64
CA ASP A 160 -21.28 -0.73 6.57
C ASP A 160 -20.92 -1.11 5.13
N LEU A 161 -21.94 -1.32 4.30
CA LEU A 161 -21.78 -1.63 2.89
C LEU A 161 -21.22 -0.42 2.12
N GLN A 162 -21.70 0.78 2.44
CA GLN A 162 -21.17 2.05 1.93
C GLN A 162 -19.70 2.24 2.33
N ARG A 163 -19.34 1.99 3.59
CA ARG A 163 -17.96 2.08 4.07
C ARG A 163 -17.06 1.05 3.38
N ALA A 164 -17.54 -0.18 3.20
CA ALA A 164 -16.82 -1.22 2.48
C ALA A 164 -16.57 -0.85 1.01
N SER A 165 -17.58 -0.30 0.31
CA SER A 165 -17.45 0.10 -1.09
C SER A 165 -16.48 1.29 -1.27
N ILE A 166 -16.54 2.30 -0.39
CA ILE A 166 -15.58 3.41 -0.35
C ILE A 166 -14.15 2.87 -0.10
N GLY A 167 -13.99 1.96 0.86
CA GLY A 167 -12.70 1.31 1.13
C GLY A 167 -12.17 0.54 -0.08
N SER A 168 -13.04 -0.23 -0.76
CA SER A 168 -12.69 -0.95 -1.98
C SER A 168 -12.24 0.00 -3.10
N ALA A 169 -12.97 1.09 -3.33
CA ALA A 169 -12.60 2.11 -4.31
C ALA A 169 -11.25 2.76 -4.01
N PHE A 170 -11.03 3.10 -2.73
CA PHE A 170 -9.77 3.66 -2.27
C PHE A 170 -8.59 2.71 -2.56
N PHE A 171 -8.68 1.44 -2.14
CA PHE A 171 -7.58 0.49 -2.34
C PHE A 171 -7.40 0.10 -3.82
N SER A 172 -8.47 -0.06 -4.59
CA SER A 172 -8.41 -0.28 -6.04
C SER A 172 -7.64 0.84 -6.74
N PHE A 173 -8.00 2.10 -6.47
CA PHE A 173 -7.32 3.24 -7.07
C PHE A 173 -5.87 3.34 -6.58
N TRP A 174 -5.64 3.17 -5.28
CA TRP A 174 -4.32 3.34 -4.70
C TRP A 174 -3.31 2.32 -5.25
N PHE A 175 -3.69 1.04 -5.38
CA PHE A 175 -2.81 0.03 -5.96
C PHE A 175 -2.64 0.19 -7.48
N ALA A 176 -3.68 0.63 -8.20
CA ALA A 176 -3.55 1.01 -9.61
C ALA A 176 -2.56 2.19 -9.78
N ALA A 177 -2.64 3.21 -8.91
CA ALA A 177 -1.72 4.35 -8.92
C ALA A 177 -0.28 3.93 -8.60
N ILE A 178 -0.07 3.10 -7.56
CA ILE A 178 1.27 2.57 -7.23
C ILE A 178 1.85 1.81 -8.42
N SER A 179 1.09 0.87 -8.99
CA SER A 179 1.56 0.06 -10.13
C SER A 179 1.81 0.90 -11.39
N LEU A 180 1.01 1.93 -11.65
CA LEU A 180 1.28 2.90 -12.73
C LEU A 180 2.57 3.68 -12.50
N GLY A 181 2.83 4.14 -11.27
CA GLY A 181 4.09 4.83 -10.94
C GLY A 181 5.31 3.94 -11.16
N PHE A 182 5.22 2.64 -10.81
CA PHE A 182 6.26 1.66 -11.13
C PHE A 182 6.45 1.49 -12.64
N LEU A 183 5.36 1.38 -13.41
CA LEU A 183 5.40 1.25 -14.86
C LEU A 183 6.08 2.47 -15.51
N VAL A 184 5.68 3.68 -15.12
CA VAL A 184 6.24 4.94 -15.62
C VAL A 184 7.73 5.04 -15.28
N MET A 185 8.08 4.81 -14.01
CA MET A 185 9.46 4.83 -13.53
C MET A 185 10.36 3.89 -14.35
N ILE A 186 9.92 2.65 -14.59
CA ILE A 186 10.70 1.67 -15.35
C ILE A 186 10.79 2.07 -16.83
N SER A 187 9.73 2.64 -17.41
CA SER A 187 9.67 3.00 -18.83
C SER A 187 10.58 4.17 -19.20
N ILE A 188 10.74 5.15 -18.31
CA ILE A 188 11.60 6.33 -18.53
C ILE A 188 13.06 6.11 -18.10
N ARG A 189 13.34 4.97 -17.46
CA ARG A 189 14.68 4.65 -16.93
C ARG A 189 15.64 4.29 -18.07
N GLY A 190 16.81 4.93 -18.06
CA GLY A 190 17.85 4.80 -19.07
C GLY A 190 17.66 5.74 -20.28
N THR A 191 16.48 6.35 -20.41
CA THR A 191 16.19 7.35 -21.46
C THR A 191 16.17 8.76 -20.88
N LEU A 192 15.40 8.98 -19.81
CA LEU A 192 15.22 10.30 -19.17
C LEU A 192 15.82 10.36 -17.76
N GLU A 193 15.98 9.22 -17.09
CA GLU A 193 16.57 9.15 -15.75
C GLU A 193 17.64 8.05 -15.68
N SER A 194 18.72 8.31 -14.94
CA SER A 194 19.77 7.31 -14.70
C SER A 194 19.35 6.27 -13.67
N ARG A 195 19.97 5.09 -13.72
CA ARG A 195 19.77 4.01 -12.74
C ARG A 195 20.33 4.42 -11.37
N GLY A 196 19.58 4.15 -10.31
CA GLY A 196 20.05 4.33 -8.95
C GLY A 196 21.09 3.29 -8.52
N ARG A 197 21.68 3.52 -7.35
CA ARG A 197 22.70 2.66 -6.73
C ARG A 197 22.12 1.65 -5.71
N GLY A 198 20.81 1.68 -5.47
CA GLY A 198 20.14 0.84 -4.47
C GLY A 198 20.10 -0.64 -4.86
N THR A 199 20.12 -1.54 -3.88
CA THR A 199 20.11 -3.01 -4.12
C THR A 199 18.76 -3.54 -4.64
N LEU A 200 17.67 -2.78 -4.46
CA LEU A 200 16.34 -3.19 -4.87
C LEU A 200 16.13 -3.06 -6.38
N PHE A 201 16.56 -1.95 -6.99
CA PHE A 201 16.22 -1.64 -8.39
C PHE A 201 17.41 -1.66 -9.36
N SER A 202 18.65 -1.57 -8.87
CA SER A 202 19.85 -1.55 -9.71
C SER A 202 20.06 -2.82 -10.55
N GLY A 203 19.55 -3.96 -10.07
CA GLY A 203 19.64 -5.24 -10.78
C GLY A 203 18.66 -5.39 -11.95
N ILE A 204 17.68 -4.50 -12.09
CA ILE A 204 16.70 -4.56 -13.18
C ILE A 204 17.37 -4.00 -14.46
N PRO A 205 17.28 -4.66 -15.62
CA PRO A 205 17.86 -4.17 -16.88
C PRO A 205 17.08 -2.99 -17.48
N TYR A 206 17.71 -2.20 -18.36
CA TYR A 206 17.01 -1.14 -19.08
C TYR A 206 16.01 -1.70 -20.10
N PHE A 207 15.01 -0.90 -20.47
CA PHE A 207 14.06 -1.29 -21.51
C PHE A 207 14.73 -1.59 -22.86
N SER A 208 15.81 -0.86 -23.18
CA SER A 208 16.64 -1.11 -24.37
C SER A 208 17.38 -2.45 -24.32
N GLU A 209 17.66 -2.98 -23.13
CA GLU A 209 18.35 -4.27 -22.93
C GLU A 209 17.36 -5.43 -22.96
N ASN A 210 16.19 -5.27 -22.33
CA ASN A 210 15.16 -6.29 -22.30
C ASN A 210 13.75 -5.68 -22.25
N ARG A 211 12.97 -5.92 -23.30
CA ARG A 211 11.59 -5.41 -23.43
C ARG A 211 10.63 -6.03 -22.41
N GLU A 212 10.91 -7.25 -21.93
CA GLU A 212 10.07 -7.92 -20.92
C GLU A 212 10.03 -7.16 -19.58
N VAL A 213 11.02 -6.31 -19.33
CA VAL A 213 11.11 -5.51 -18.09
C VAL A 213 9.90 -4.58 -17.93
N VAL A 214 9.34 -4.08 -19.02
CA VAL A 214 8.13 -3.23 -19.00
C VAL A 214 6.85 -4.07 -19.06
N ALA A 215 6.91 -5.27 -19.64
CA ALA A 215 5.74 -6.15 -19.79
C ALA A 215 5.15 -6.57 -18.42
N TYR A 216 5.99 -6.95 -17.45
CA TYR A 216 5.48 -7.38 -16.14
C TYR A 216 4.82 -6.24 -15.34
N PRO A 217 5.43 -5.05 -15.18
CA PRO A 217 4.76 -3.90 -14.57
C PRO A 217 3.47 -3.50 -15.30
N PHE A 218 3.45 -3.59 -16.64
CA PHE A 218 2.25 -3.31 -17.42
C PHE A 218 1.13 -4.30 -17.10
N LEU A 219 1.41 -5.60 -17.09
CA LEU A 219 0.42 -6.63 -16.74
C LEU A 219 -0.10 -6.47 -15.30
N ILE A 220 0.78 -6.10 -14.36
CA ILE A 220 0.39 -5.82 -12.97
C ILE A 220 -0.53 -4.60 -12.92
N PHE A 221 -0.19 -3.51 -13.61
CA PHE A 221 -1.04 -2.33 -13.68
C PHE A 221 -2.40 -2.63 -14.32
N ALA A 222 -2.42 -3.36 -15.44
CA ALA A 222 -3.65 -3.81 -16.08
C ALA A 222 -4.51 -4.68 -15.15
N GLY A 223 -3.87 -5.55 -14.35
CA GLY A 223 -4.55 -6.34 -13.32
C GLY A 223 -5.21 -5.49 -12.24
N PHE A 224 -4.57 -4.40 -11.80
CA PHE A 224 -5.15 -3.46 -10.83
C PHE A 224 -6.18 -2.50 -11.43
N LEU A 225 -6.17 -2.26 -12.75
CA LEU A 225 -7.21 -1.49 -13.43
C LEU A 225 -8.56 -2.21 -13.48
N ILE A 226 -8.56 -3.55 -13.59
CA ILE A 226 -9.80 -4.33 -13.68
C ILE A 226 -10.75 -4.08 -12.50
N PRO A 227 -10.37 -4.29 -11.23
CA PRO A 227 -11.28 -4.03 -10.10
C PRO A 227 -11.68 -2.57 -9.98
N LEU A 228 -10.78 -1.64 -10.38
CA LEU A 228 -11.06 -0.20 -10.34
C LEU A 228 -12.17 0.18 -11.33
N LEU A 229 -12.03 -0.22 -12.59
CA LEU A 229 -13.02 0.07 -13.64
C LEU A 229 -14.32 -0.70 -13.42
N TRP A 230 -14.26 -1.92 -12.90
CA TRP A 230 -15.47 -2.69 -12.61
C TRP A 230 -16.28 -2.03 -11.50
N LEU A 231 -15.63 -1.63 -10.41
CA LEU A 231 -16.30 -0.97 -9.28
C LEU A 231 -16.97 0.35 -9.71
N GLY A 232 -16.31 1.11 -10.59
CA GLY A 232 -16.85 2.37 -11.12
C GLY A 232 -18.09 2.21 -12.01
N ASN A 233 -18.30 1.03 -12.58
CA ASN A 233 -19.46 0.72 -13.43
C ASN A 233 -20.64 0.09 -12.66
N LEU A 234 -20.50 -0.15 -11.35
CA LEU A 234 -21.61 -0.67 -10.54
C LEU A 234 -22.70 0.39 -10.40
N THR A 235 -23.95 -0.05 -10.42
CA THR A 235 -25.11 0.85 -10.42
C THR A 235 -25.59 1.20 -9.02
N ASP A 236 -25.49 0.26 -8.08
CA ASP A 236 -25.95 0.44 -6.70
C ASP A 236 -25.12 -0.36 -5.67
N LEU A 237 -25.40 -0.12 -4.39
CA LEU A 237 -24.75 -0.84 -3.29
C LEU A 237 -25.19 -2.30 -3.22
N THR A 238 -26.39 -2.64 -3.68
CA THR A 238 -26.87 -4.03 -3.67
C THR A 238 -26.03 -4.91 -4.59
N GLU A 239 -25.70 -4.43 -5.79
CA GLU A 239 -24.80 -5.09 -6.74
C GLU A 239 -23.39 -5.27 -6.15
N TYR A 240 -22.90 -4.28 -5.40
CA TYR A 240 -21.65 -4.40 -4.64
C TYR A 240 -21.74 -5.49 -3.55
N SER A 241 -22.85 -5.55 -2.81
CA SER A 241 -23.08 -6.55 -1.75
C SER A 241 -23.17 -7.98 -2.26
N GLU A 242 -23.69 -8.17 -3.48
CA GLU A 242 -23.77 -9.49 -4.12
C GLU A 242 -22.39 -10.03 -4.52
N GLY A 243 -21.35 -9.19 -4.52
CA GLY A 243 -19.98 -9.60 -4.81
C GLY A 243 -19.75 -9.99 -6.28
N ARG A 244 -20.58 -9.49 -7.21
CA ARG A 244 -20.53 -9.83 -8.64
C ARG A 244 -19.41 -9.14 -9.43
N HIS A 245 -18.30 -8.81 -8.78
CA HIS A 245 -17.18 -8.11 -9.38
C HIS A 245 -15.84 -8.67 -8.91
N LEU A 246 -14.82 -8.61 -9.76
CA LEU A 246 -13.45 -8.90 -9.32
C LEU A 246 -12.97 -7.80 -8.38
N GLY A 247 -12.66 -8.17 -7.14
CA GLY A 247 -12.19 -7.24 -6.13
C GLY A 247 -10.67 -7.02 -6.11
N VAL A 248 -10.24 -6.09 -5.26
CA VAL A 248 -8.81 -5.77 -5.03
C VAL A 248 -7.99 -7.00 -4.66
N VAL A 249 -8.56 -7.93 -3.88
CA VAL A 249 -7.87 -9.15 -3.45
C VAL A 249 -7.45 -10.00 -4.65
N TRP A 250 -8.34 -10.18 -5.64
CA TRP A 250 -8.01 -10.88 -6.88
C TRP A 250 -6.86 -10.21 -7.62
N ALA A 251 -6.83 -8.87 -7.69
CA ALA A 251 -5.75 -8.14 -8.34
C ALA A 251 -4.40 -8.28 -7.60
N ILE A 252 -4.40 -8.29 -6.27
CA ILE A 252 -3.19 -8.54 -5.46
C ILE A 252 -2.63 -9.94 -5.75
N PHE A 253 -3.49 -10.97 -5.76
CA PHE A 253 -3.05 -12.33 -6.09
C PHE A 253 -2.60 -12.44 -7.54
N SER A 254 -3.28 -11.79 -8.50
CA SER A 254 -2.81 -11.70 -9.90
C SER A 254 -1.41 -11.10 -9.99
N ALA A 255 -1.15 -10.01 -9.27
CA ALA A 255 0.18 -9.39 -9.24
C ALA A 255 1.23 -10.34 -8.64
N LEU A 256 0.91 -11.06 -7.57
CA LEU A 256 1.79 -12.08 -6.99
C LEU A 256 2.08 -13.22 -7.98
N ILE A 257 1.07 -13.71 -8.69
CA ILE A 257 1.21 -14.74 -9.71
C ILE A 257 2.11 -14.26 -10.85
N ILE A 258 1.97 -13.02 -11.31
CA ILE A 258 2.85 -12.42 -12.33
C ILE A 258 4.30 -12.35 -11.83
N LEU A 259 4.52 -12.00 -10.56
CA LEU A 259 5.86 -11.96 -9.97
C LEU A 259 6.48 -13.38 -9.86
N ILE A 260 5.72 -14.39 -9.42
CA ILE A 260 6.17 -15.78 -9.37
C ILE A 260 6.43 -16.32 -10.78
N PHE A 261 5.59 -15.98 -11.75
CA PHE A 261 5.79 -16.30 -13.15
C PHE A 261 7.11 -15.70 -13.67
N SER A 262 7.39 -14.43 -13.36
CA SER A 262 8.64 -13.77 -13.74
C SER A 262 9.86 -14.47 -13.12
N PHE A 263 9.74 -14.95 -11.87
CA PHE A 263 10.77 -15.75 -11.22
C PHE A 263 10.99 -17.09 -11.92
N PHE A 264 9.95 -17.88 -12.15
CA PHE A 264 10.07 -19.17 -12.85
C PHE A 264 10.68 -19.01 -14.24
N ARG A 265 10.30 -17.97 -14.97
CA ARG A 265 10.89 -17.66 -16.28
C ARG A 265 12.38 -17.30 -16.16
N SER A 266 12.77 -16.54 -15.14
CA SER A 266 14.18 -16.18 -14.90
C SER A 266 15.08 -17.38 -14.58
N GLU A 267 14.49 -18.46 -14.04
CA GLU A 267 15.17 -19.72 -13.71
C GLU A 267 15.14 -20.75 -14.85
N GLY A 268 14.46 -20.47 -15.96
CA GLY A 268 14.24 -21.45 -17.04
C GLY A 268 13.22 -22.54 -16.69
N TRP A 269 12.42 -22.33 -15.63
CA TRP A 269 11.40 -23.28 -15.19
C TRP A 269 10.10 -23.10 -15.98
N HIS A 270 10.21 -23.21 -17.31
CA HIS A 270 9.12 -22.89 -18.23
C HIS A 270 7.89 -23.77 -18.00
N VAL A 271 8.06 -25.06 -17.69
CA VAL A 271 6.93 -25.96 -17.37
C VAL A 271 6.14 -25.47 -16.15
N LEU A 272 6.82 -25.12 -15.05
CA LEU A 272 6.18 -24.57 -13.86
C LEU A 272 5.49 -23.23 -14.14
N SER A 273 6.14 -22.37 -14.94
CA SER A 273 5.57 -21.08 -15.34
C SER A 273 4.29 -21.22 -16.18
N SER A 274 4.26 -22.16 -17.13
CA SER A 274 3.09 -22.43 -17.97
C SER A 274 1.95 -23.03 -17.15
N MET A 275 2.25 -23.97 -16.25
CA MET A 275 1.25 -24.51 -15.32
C MET A 275 0.68 -23.42 -14.42
N LEU A 276 1.53 -22.54 -13.87
CA LEU A 276 1.07 -21.46 -13.00
C LEU A 276 0.07 -20.54 -13.72
N VAL A 277 0.40 -20.12 -14.94
CA VAL A 277 -0.47 -19.23 -15.74
C VAL A 277 -1.77 -19.92 -16.10
N VAL A 278 -1.72 -21.16 -16.60
CA VAL A 278 -2.92 -21.91 -16.97
C VAL A 278 -3.86 -22.09 -15.78
N ASN A 279 -3.34 -22.49 -14.61
CA ASN A 279 -4.18 -22.69 -13.44
C ASN A 279 -4.72 -21.37 -12.88
N TRP A 280 -3.96 -20.26 -12.97
CA TRP A 280 -4.49 -18.94 -12.59
C TRP A 280 -5.61 -18.45 -13.52
N LEU A 281 -5.48 -18.70 -14.83
CA LEU A 281 -6.53 -18.39 -15.80
C LEU A 281 -7.77 -19.24 -15.58
N LEU A 282 -7.61 -20.55 -15.35
CA LEU A 282 -8.73 -21.44 -15.00
C LEU A 282 -9.42 -21.02 -13.71
N TYR A 283 -8.64 -20.67 -12.67
CA TYR A 283 -9.17 -20.11 -11.43
C TYR A 283 -9.97 -18.84 -11.69
N THR A 284 -9.42 -17.90 -12.47
CA THR A 284 -10.09 -16.63 -12.77
C THR A 284 -11.39 -16.86 -13.57
N LEU A 285 -11.38 -17.75 -14.55
CA LEU A 285 -12.57 -18.11 -15.32
C LEU A 285 -13.65 -18.78 -14.46
N GLY A 286 -13.25 -19.72 -13.59
CA GLY A 286 -14.15 -20.35 -12.63
C GLY A 286 -14.73 -19.34 -11.65
N HIS A 287 -13.89 -18.44 -11.14
CA HIS A 287 -14.32 -17.40 -10.21
C HIS A 287 -15.28 -16.40 -10.88
N LEU A 288 -15.02 -15.99 -12.13
CA LEU A 288 -15.93 -15.15 -12.91
C LEU A 288 -17.31 -15.80 -13.05
N HIS A 289 -17.35 -17.12 -13.25
CA HIS A 289 -18.59 -17.88 -13.30
C HIS A 289 -19.29 -17.93 -11.93
N GLU A 290 -18.56 -18.20 -10.85
CA GLU A 290 -19.07 -18.24 -9.47
C GLU A 290 -19.71 -16.91 -9.06
N ILE A 291 -19.14 -15.78 -9.49
CA ILE A 291 -19.67 -14.44 -9.19
C ILE A 291 -20.78 -14.01 -10.16
N GLY A 292 -21.26 -14.91 -11.02
CA GLY A 292 -22.46 -14.72 -11.83
C GLY A 292 -22.24 -14.19 -13.25
N ASN A 293 -21.01 -14.21 -13.78
CA ASN A 293 -20.80 -13.89 -15.19
C ASN A 293 -21.22 -15.07 -16.07
N GLU A 294 -21.96 -14.77 -17.14
CA GLU A 294 -22.39 -15.77 -18.10
C GLU A 294 -21.19 -16.31 -18.91
N LEU A 295 -21.01 -17.62 -18.87
CA LEU A 295 -20.07 -18.35 -19.72
C LEU A 295 -20.85 -19.08 -20.84
N PRO A 296 -20.16 -19.51 -21.92
CA PRO A 296 -20.79 -20.34 -22.94
C PRO A 296 -21.49 -21.56 -22.34
N SER A 297 -22.62 -21.99 -22.94
CA SER A 297 -23.57 -22.93 -22.34
C SER A 297 -22.96 -24.20 -21.74
N LEU A 298 -21.91 -24.76 -22.37
CA LEU A 298 -21.21 -25.96 -21.90
C LEU A 298 -20.53 -25.80 -20.53
N PHE A 299 -20.19 -24.58 -20.14
CA PHE A 299 -19.53 -24.26 -18.86
C PHE A 299 -20.50 -23.76 -17.79
N SER A 300 -21.76 -23.48 -18.16
CA SER A 300 -22.82 -23.01 -17.28
C SER A 300 -23.88 -24.08 -16.97
N GLU A 301 -23.74 -25.29 -17.52
CA GLU A 301 -24.64 -26.41 -17.25
C GLU A 301 -24.36 -27.04 -15.88
N ASP A 302 -25.42 -27.23 -15.09
CA ASP A 302 -25.33 -27.98 -13.83
C ASP A 302 -25.25 -29.50 -14.07
N GLY A 303 -24.61 -30.21 -13.14
CA GLY A 303 -24.57 -31.66 -13.10
C GLY A 303 -23.34 -32.29 -13.77
N PHE A 304 -23.49 -33.54 -14.23
CA PHE A 304 -22.36 -34.35 -14.71
C PHE A 304 -21.67 -33.73 -15.92
N ILE A 305 -22.43 -33.16 -16.86
CA ILE A 305 -21.88 -32.59 -18.10
C ILE A 305 -21.01 -31.37 -17.78
N GLY A 306 -21.50 -30.40 -17.01
CA GLY A 306 -20.70 -29.26 -16.59
C GLY A 306 -19.44 -29.65 -15.82
N THR A 307 -19.58 -30.56 -14.85
CA THR A 307 -18.43 -31.07 -14.07
C THR A 307 -17.38 -31.71 -14.97
N PHE A 308 -17.82 -32.53 -15.94
CA PHE A 308 -16.93 -33.19 -16.88
C PHE A 308 -16.28 -32.20 -17.85
N THR A 309 -17.01 -31.18 -18.31
CA THR A 309 -16.48 -30.10 -19.16
C THR A 309 -15.38 -29.32 -18.45
N TRP A 310 -15.58 -28.92 -17.19
CA TRP A 310 -14.57 -28.23 -16.38
C TRP A 310 -13.34 -29.11 -16.13
N PHE A 311 -13.54 -30.39 -15.82
CA PHE A 311 -12.44 -31.35 -15.70
C PHE A 311 -11.66 -31.48 -17.01
N PHE A 312 -12.35 -31.64 -18.14
CA PHE A 312 -11.73 -31.83 -19.44
C PHE A 312 -10.94 -30.59 -19.87
N LEU A 313 -11.53 -29.39 -19.71
CA LEU A 313 -10.83 -28.12 -19.94
C LEU A 313 -9.56 -28.05 -19.08
N GLY A 314 -9.69 -28.28 -17.77
CA GLY A 314 -8.56 -28.23 -16.83
C GLY A 314 -7.45 -29.23 -17.18
N PHE A 315 -7.83 -30.47 -17.48
CA PHE A 315 -6.91 -31.54 -17.89
C PHE A 315 -6.16 -31.18 -19.17
N TRP A 316 -6.88 -30.82 -20.24
CA TRP A 316 -6.24 -30.55 -21.54
C TRP A 316 -5.41 -29.28 -21.54
N MET A 317 -5.87 -28.22 -20.88
CA MET A 317 -5.08 -27.00 -20.75
C MET A 317 -3.75 -27.26 -20.03
N ASN A 318 -3.77 -28.02 -18.93
CA ASN A 318 -2.54 -28.42 -18.25
C ASN A 318 -1.69 -29.39 -19.08
N PHE A 319 -2.31 -30.37 -19.75
CA PHE A 319 -1.60 -31.28 -20.66
C PHE A 319 -0.87 -30.50 -21.76
N PHE A 320 -1.54 -29.58 -22.45
CA PHE A 320 -0.92 -28.79 -23.51
C PHE A 320 0.14 -27.85 -22.96
N ALA A 321 -0.07 -27.22 -21.80
CA ALA A 321 0.94 -26.40 -21.15
C ALA A 321 2.23 -27.19 -20.90
N ILE A 322 2.12 -28.39 -20.31
CA ILE A 322 3.27 -29.27 -20.06
C ILE A 322 3.88 -29.75 -21.39
N PHE A 323 3.05 -30.17 -22.35
CA PHE A 323 3.49 -30.69 -23.64
C PHE A 323 4.31 -29.67 -24.43
N PHE A 324 3.83 -28.44 -24.57
CA PHE A 324 4.54 -27.39 -25.29
C PHE A 324 5.77 -26.88 -24.51
N ALA A 325 5.64 -26.68 -23.20
CA ALA A 325 6.75 -26.23 -22.37
C ALA A 325 7.88 -27.26 -22.33
N SER A 326 7.57 -28.55 -22.20
CA SER A 326 8.55 -29.65 -22.18
C SER A 326 9.27 -29.87 -23.52
N ARG A 327 8.78 -29.29 -24.61
CA ARG A 327 9.43 -29.29 -25.94
C ARG A 327 10.20 -28.00 -26.25
N GLY A 328 10.21 -27.05 -25.33
CA GLY A 328 11.00 -25.83 -25.42
C GLY A 328 10.30 -24.72 -26.21
N ALA A 329 8.97 -24.84 -26.41
CA ALA A 329 8.20 -23.84 -27.16
C ALA A 329 8.25 -22.43 -26.52
N PHE A 330 8.52 -22.35 -25.22
CA PHE A 330 8.57 -21.10 -24.45
C PHE A 330 9.98 -20.70 -23.99
N GLY A 331 11.01 -21.44 -24.43
CA GLY A 331 12.40 -21.22 -24.03
C GLY A 331 13.16 -22.51 -23.72
N ASP A 332 14.44 -22.36 -23.41
CA ASP A 332 15.32 -23.48 -23.06
C ASP A 332 14.93 -24.07 -21.70
N ILE A 333 14.80 -25.40 -21.65
CA ILE A 333 14.38 -26.18 -20.48
C ILE A 333 15.60 -26.72 -19.73
N ALA A 334 16.80 -26.60 -20.29
CA ALA A 334 18.00 -27.06 -19.66
C ALA A 334 18.16 -26.40 -18.27
N PRO A 335 18.40 -27.20 -17.20
CA PRO A 335 18.64 -26.64 -15.89
C PRO A 335 19.81 -25.66 -15.94
N ARG A 336 19.61 -24.45 -15.42
CA ARG A 336 20.69 -23.48 -15.29
C ARG A 336 21.75 -24.01 -14.33
N ARG A 337 23.02 -23.91 -14.74
CA ARG A 337 24.18 -24.24 -13.88
C ARG A 337 24.41 -23.17 -12.82
N ASP A 338 24.23 -21.90 -13.22
CA ASP A 338 24.43 -20.74 -12.36
C ASP A 338 23.10 -20.13 -11.91
N ASN A 339 23.12 -19.50 -10.75
CA ASN A 339 21.97 -18.79 -10.21
C ASN A 339 21.55 -17.65 -11.14
N SER A 340 20.24 -17.48 -11.37
CA SER A 340 19.72 -16.35 -12.13
C SER A 340 19.99 -15.01 -11.42
N GLY A 341 19.94 -13.92 -12.18
CA GLY A 341 20.00 -12.56 -11.60
C GLY A 341 18.89 -12.33 -10.56
N TYR A 342 17.71 -12.91 -10.76
CA TYR A 342 16.63 -12.85 -9.76
C TYR A 342 17.01 -13.56 -8.47
N ARG A 343 17.61 -14.76 -8.54
CA ARG A 343 18.02 -15.50 -7.34
C ARG A 343 19.13 -14.80 -6.57
N ILE A 344 20.07 -14.17 -7.28
CA ILE A 344 21.09 -13.30 -6.67
C ILE A 344 20.44 -12.10 -5.98
N TRP A 345 19.46 -11.47 -6.65
CA TRP A 345 18.70 -10.37 -6.06
C TRP A 345 17.93 -10.82 -4.81
N TRP A 346 17.26 -11.97 -4.85
CA TRP A 346 16.53 -12.55 -3.74
C TRP A 346 17.44 -12.89 -2.56
N SER A 347 18.63 -13.44 -2.81
CA SER A 347 19.59 -13.72 -1.73
C SER A 347 20.03 -12.44 -1.01
N ASN A 348 20.13 -11.32 -1.74
CA ASN A 348 20.56 -10.04 -1.17
C ASN A 348 19.43 -9.29 -0.46
N ASN A 349 18.20 -9.39 -0.95
CA ASN A 349 17.08 -8.55 -0.52
C ASN A 349 15.96 -9.29 0.23
N SER A 350 15.97 -10.63 0.29
CA SER A 350 14.89 -11.43 0.91
C SER A 350 14.62 -11.04 2.36
N TYR A 351 15.65 -10.73 3.15
CA TYR A 351 15.45 -10.35 4.55
C TYR A 351 14.58 -9.09 4.69
N PRO A 352 14.99 -7.89 4.23
CA PRO A 352 14.15 -6.70 4.37
C PRO A 352 12.79 -6.83 3.68
N VAL A 353 12.71 -7.50 2.52
CA VAL A 353 11.44 -7.73 1.81
C VAL A 353 10.47 -8.57 2.65
N MET A 354 10.92 -9.69 3.19
CA MET A 354 10.06 -10.60 3.95
C MET A 354 9.67 -10.04 5.32
N ILE A 355 10.52 -9.22 5.96
CA ILE A 355 10.17 -8.53 7.20
C ILE A 355 9.13 -7.44 6.94
N ALA A 356 9.33 -6.63 5.89
CA ALA A 356 8.34 -5.62 5.50
C ALA A 356 7.00 -6.27 5.14
N PHE A 357 7.02 -7.39 4.41
CA PHE A 357 5.79 -8.11 4.05
C PHE A 357 5.11 -8.73 5.27
N ALA A 358 5.86 -9.31 6.21
CA ALA A 358 5.30 -9.81 7.47
C ALA A 358 4.63 -8.68 8.28
N PHE A 359 5.26 -7.50 8.35
CA PHE A 359 4.66 -6.32 9.00
C PHE A 359 3.35 -5.88 8.34
N LEU A 360 3.33 -5.79 7.00
CA LEU A 360 2.11 -5.43 6.25
C LEU A 360 0.99 -6.45 6.48
N ILE A 361 1.29 -7.74 6.40
CA ILE A 361 0.30 -8.80 6.68
C ILE A 361 -0.17 -8.72 8.12
N ALA A 362 0.74 -8.53 9.09
CA ALA A 362 0.39 -8.38 10.51
C ALA A 362 -0.60 -7.23 10.74
N LEU A 363 -0.42 -6.11 10.05
CA LEU A 363 -1.33 -4.96 10.12
C LEU A 363 -2.68 -5.27 9.48
N VAL A 364 -2.69 -5.84 8.26
CA VAL A 364 -3.93 -6.20 7.55
C VAL A 364 -4.78 -7.13 8.38
N VAL A 365 -4.20 -8.20 8.95
CA VAL A 365 -4.98 -9.17 9.73
C VAL A 365 -5.52 -8.62 11.04
N ARG A 366 -4.87 -7.61 11.61
CA ARG A 366 -5.34 -6.95 12.84
C ARG A 366 -6.44 -5.93 12.57
N VAL A 367 -6.49 -5.34 11.37
CA VAL A 367 -7.39 -4.22 11.04
C VAL A 367 -8.59 -4.63 10.19
N ALA A 368 -8.39 -5.39 9.11
CA ALA A 368 -9.36 -5.51 8.01
C ALA A 368 -10.75 -6.01 8.45
N TRP A 369 -10.79 -6.96 9.39
CA TRP A 369 -12.05 -7.55 9.87
C TRP A 369 -12.73 -6.77 11.00
N ASN A 370 -12.02 -5.86 11.66
CA ASN A 370 -12.50 -5.19 12.87
C ASN A 370 -12.88 -3.72 12.63
N VAL A 371 -12.35 -3.08 11.58
CA VAL A 371 -12.55 -1.64 11.36
C VAL A 371 -14.01 -1.26 11.11
N ILE A 372 -14.72 -1.96 10.22
CA ILE A 372 -16.13 -1.65 9.91
C ILE A 372 -17.04 -1.95 11.11
N PRO A 373 -16.99 -3.17 11.72
CA PRO A 373 -17.80 -3.46 12.90
C PRO A 373 -17.56 -2.50 14.07
N ALA A 374 -16.31 -2.08 14.30
CA ALA A 374 -15.96 -1.14 15.36
C ALA A 374 -16.53 0.27 15.14
N MET A 375 -16.88 0.64 13.91
CA MET A 375 -17.48 1.93 13.59
C MET A 375 -19.01 1.89 13.56
N ASN A 376 -19.63 0.73 13.74
CA ASN A 376 -21.08 0.53 13.66
C ASN A 376 -21.56 -0.54 14.65
N ALA A 377 -21.51 -0.21 15.93
CA ALA A 377 -21.94 -1.08 17.01
C ALA A 377 -23.40 -1.54 16.83
N SER A 378 -23.64 -2.84 17.03
CA SER A 378 -24.98 -3.42 16.89
C SER A 378 -25.97 -2.75 17.86
N GLY A 379 -27.06 -2.22 17.30
CA GLY A 379 -28.15 -1.60 18.07
C GLY A 379 -27.97 -0.11 18.42
N THR A 380 -26.75 0.44 18.40
CA THR A 380 -26.51 1.87 18.66
C THR A 380 -25.99 2.65 17.45
N GLY A 381 -25.31 1.98 16.52
CA GLY A 381 -24.67 2.60 15.36
C GLY A 381 -23.48 3.50 15.70
N LEU A 382 -22.95 3.39 16.93
CA LEU A 382 -21.81 4.17 17.42
C LEU A 382 -20.50 3.35 17.33
N TRP A 383 -19.42 3.91 17.85
CA TRP A 383 -18.15 3.18 18.01
C TRP A 383 -18.29 2.02 19.01
N ASP A 384 -17.64 0.90 18.72
CA ASP A 384 -17.50 -0.25 19.60
C ASP A 384 -16.03 -0.62 19.82
N MET A 385 -15.74 -1.16 20.99
CA MET A 385 -14.42 -1.69 21.34
C MET A 385 -14.52 -3.15 21.74
N THR A 386 -13.60 -3.96 21.22
CA THR A 386 -13.48 -5.38 21.53
C THR A 386 -12.65 -5.59 22.80
N GLY A 387 -12.55 -6.81 23.33
CA GLY A 387 -11.70 -7.10 24.50
C GLY A 387 -12.36 -6.91 25.87
N GLY A 388 -13.68 -6.67 25.91
CA GLY A 388 -14.44 -6.59 27.16
C GLY A 388 -14.43 -5.20 27.79
N SER A 389 -14.44 -5.13 29.13
CA SER A 389 -14.56 -3.85 29.86
C SER A 389 -13.30 -2.99 29.87
N ASP A 390 -12.14 -3.60 29.68
CA ASP A 390 -10.85 -2.96 29.90
C ASP A 390 -10.59 -1.80 28.90
N PRO A 391 -10.85 -1.96 27.59
CA PRO A 391 -10.74 -0.86 26.62
C PRO A 391 -11.67 0.32 26.89
N TRP A 392 -12.85 0.08 27.45
CA TRP A 392 -13.76 1.15 27.88
C TRP A 392 -13.22 1.94 29.07
N TYR A 393 -12.55 1.27 30.01
CA TYR A 393 -11.86 1.97 31.09
C TYR A 393 -10.65 2.75 30.56
N MET A 394 -9.90 2.19 29.59
CA MET A 394 -8.82 2.91 28.91
C MET A 394 -9.33 4.17 28.22
N LYS A 395 -10.50 4.12 27.56
CA LYS A 395 -11.12 5.29 26.94
C LYS A 395 -11.36 6.41 27.94
N ARG A 396 -11.90 6.10 29.13
CA ARG A 396 -12.09 7.07 30.22
C ARG A 396 -10.76 7.71 30.66
N VAL A 397 -9.71 6.90 30.83
CA VAL A 397 -8.38 7.39 31.20
C VAL A 397 -7.83 8.32 30.11
N VAL A 398 -7.96 7.94 28.85
CA VAL A 398 -7.46 8.74 27.70
C VAL A 398 -8.22 10.05 27.57
N ASP A 399 -9.54 10.04 27.72
CA ASP A 399 -10.35 11.26 27.71
C ASP A 399 -9.94 12.22 28.83
N PHE A 400 -9.68 11.69 30.03
CA PHE A 400 -9.16 12.48 31.14
C PHE A 400 -7.78 13.08 30.82
N VAL A 401 -6.86 12.30 30.26
CA VAL A 401 -5.52 12.78 29.84
C VAL A 401 -5.64 13.91 28.82
N ILE A 402 -6.56 13.79 27.86
CA ILE A 402 -6.79 14.81 26.84
C ILE A 402 -7.37 16.08 27.46
N ALA A 403 -8.36 15.96 28.36
CA ALA A 403 -9.03 17.09 28.98
C ALA A 403 -8.14 17.82 30.00
N GLU A 404 -7.57 17.08 30.94
CA GLU A 404 -6.85 17.63 32.10
C GLU A 404 -5.35 17.74 31.90
N ARG A 405 -4.82 17.22 30.78
CA ARG A 405 -3.37 17.17 30.49
C ARG A 405 -2.56 16.50 31.61
N SER A 406 -3.20 15.59 32.35
CA SER A 406 -2.61 14.89 33.49
C SER A 406 -3.04 13.43 33.50
N HIS A 407 -2.25 12.57 34.14
CA HIS A 407 -2.58 11.16 34.24
C HIS A 407 -3.65 10.93 35.31
N LEU A 408 -4.70 10.16 34.98
CA LEU A 408 -5.73 9.78 35.94
C LEU A 408 -5.15 8.81 36.96
N ILE A 409 -4.81 9.29 38.16
CA ILE A 409 -4.26 8.45 39.23
C ILE A 409 -5.38 7.85 40.08
N TYR A 410 -6.38 8.65 40.43
CA TYR A 410 -7.48 8.25 41.28
C TYR A 410 -8.81 8.58 40.61
N ASP A 411 -9.69 7.60 40.56
CA ASP A 411 -10.97 7.68 39.88
C ASP A 411 -12.12 7.52 40.87
N HIS A 412 -12.85 8.60 41.12
CA HIS A 412 -13.97 8.62 42.06
C HIS A 412 -15.18 7.81 41.58
N ASP A 413 -15.34 7.62 40.26
CA ASP A 413 -16.46 6.86 39.70
C ASP A 413 -16.16 5.36 39.72
N ARG A 414 -14.90 4.98 39.94
CA ARG A 414 -14.51 3.59 40.05
C ARG A 414 -14.87 3.06 41.45
N ALA A 415 -15.74 2.05 41.52
CA ALA A 415 -16.21 1.47 42.79
C ALA A 415 -16.88 2.51 43.72
N TYR A 416 -17.89 3.21 43.19
CA TYR A 416 -18.69 4.14 43.98
C TYR A 416 -19.30 3.47 45.24
N PRO A 417 -19.30 4.14 46.40
CA PRO A 417 -18.90 5.52 46.66
C PRO A 417 -17.43 5.72 47.04
N SER A 418 -16.65 4.64 47.18
CA SER A 418 -15.29 4.75 47.72
C SER A 418 -14.27 5.33 46.75
N GLY A 419 -14.50 5.23 45.44
CA GLY A 419 -13.47 5.52 44.45
C GLY A 419 -12.41 4.42 44.38
N GLY A 420 -11.45 4.55 43.46
CA GLY A 420 -10.34 3.62 43.33
C GLY A 420 -9.15 4.17 42.55
N ILE A 421 -7.96 3.69 42.87
CA ILE A 421 -6.72 4.03 42.15
C ILE A 421 -6.78 3.42 40.75
N ASN A 422 -6.52 4.18 39.69
CA ASN A 422 -6.36 3.65 38.34
C ASN A 422 -5.17 2.65 38.31
N PRO A 423 -5.37 1.38 37.94
CA PRO A 423 -4.31 0.39 37.93
C PRO A 423 -3.56 0.38 36.59
N ARG A 424 -3.99 1.17 35.60
CA ARG A 424 -3.49 1.11 34.22
C ARG A 424 -2.19 1.91 34.07
N PRO A 425 -1.11 1.30 33.57
CA PRO A 425 0.15 2.00 33.36
C PRO A 425 0.01 3.20 32.39
N PRO A 426 0.77 4.28 32.59
CA PRO A 426 0.60 5.52 31.83
C PRO A 426 0.99 5.40 30.36
N LEU A 427 2.03 4.63 30.02
CA LEU A 427 2.65 4.64 28.68
C LEU A 427 1.63 4.43 27.56
N PHE A 428 0.78 3.41 27.69
CA PHE A 428 -0.24 3.08 26.70
C PHE A 428 -1.29 4.19 26.59
N SER A 429 -1.89 4.62 27.71
CA SER A 429 -2.90 5.70 27.69
C SER A 429 -2.38 7.01 27.12
N TRP A 430 -1.13 7.39 27.43
CA TRP A 430 -0.52 8.61 26.88
C TRP A 430 -0.20 8.49 25.40
N SER A 431 0.21 7.31 24.92
CA SER A 431 0.46 7.10 23.50
C SER A 431 -0.82 7.21 22.68
N LEU A 432 -1.95 6.72 23.21
CA LEU A 432 -3.28 6.88 22.60
C LEU A 432 -3.76 8.35 22.64
N ALA A 433 -3.55 9.06 23.75
CA ALA A 433 -3.90 10.48 23.84
C ALA A 433 -3.09 11.35 22.86
N LEU A 434 -1.78 11.11 22.74
CA LEU A 434 -0.92 11.80 21.78
C LEU A 434 -1.28 11.45 20.33
N GLY A 435 -1.66 10.19 20.07
CA GLY A 435 -2.19 9.78 18.77
C GLY A 435 -3.46 10.52 18.39
N ALA A 436 -4.40 10.66 19.33
CA ALA A 436 -5.64 11.43 19.12
C ALA A 436 -5.35 12.90 18.79
N ILE A 437 -4.44 13.54 19.54
CA ILE A 437 -4.03 14.92 19.30
C ILE A 437 -3.34 15.06 17.93
N PHE A 438 -2.49 14.11 17.57
CA PHE A 438 -1.83 14.10 16.27
C PHE A 438 -2.84 13.95 15.11
N ILE A 439 -3.81 13.04 15.23
CA ILE A 439 -4.87 12.84 14.23
C ILE A 439 -5.77 14.08 14.14
N THR A 440 -6.13 14.69 15.28
CA THR A 440 -6.87 15.96 15.35
C THR A 440 -6.18 17.03 14.52
N TRP A 441 -4.87 17.22 14.72
CA TRP A 441 -4.10 18.18 13.94
C TRP A 441 -4.02 17.79 12.46
N LEU A 442 -3.65 16.55 12.17
CA LEU A 442 -3.39 16.08 10.80
C LEU A 442 -4.64 16.12 9.90
N LEU A 443 -5.79 15.70 10.43
CA LEU A 443 -7.06 15.61 9.69
C LEU A 443 -7.99 16.78 9.95
N GLU A 444 -7.59 17.74 10.79
CA GLU A 444 -8.40 18.92 11.16
C GLU A 444 -9.79 18.54 11.69
N MET A 445 -9.88 17.37 12.35
CA MET A 445 -11.12 16.80 12.85
C MET A 445 -11.26 16.99 14.37
N PRO A 446 -12.50 16.97 14.93
CA PRO A 446 -12.70 17.10 16.36
C PRO A 446 -11.96 16.03 17.18
N VAL A 447 -11.43 16.44 18.34
CA VAL A 447 -10.74 15.53 19.27
C VAL A 447 -11.66 14.39 19.74
N SER A 448 -12.97 14.68 19.89
CA SER A 448 -14.00 13.69 20.26
C SER A 448 -14.15 12.55 19.26
N GLU A 449 -13.74 12.74 18.00
CA GLU A 449 -13.78 11.72 16.96
C GLU A 449 -12.40 11.07 16.76
N SER A 450 -11.34 11.87 16.70
CA SER A 450 -9.97 11.36 16.54
C SER A 450 -9.52 10.43 17.67
N VAL A 451 -10.04 10.64 18.90
CA VAL A 451 -9.73 9.75 20.03
C VAL A 451 -10.22 8.33 19.76
N TRP A 452 -11.35 8.14 19.09
CA TRP A 452 -11.85 6.81 18.73
C TRP A 452 -10.96 6.13 17.69
N TRP A 453 -10.53 6.87 16.68
CA TRP A 453 -9.55 6.38 15.69
C TRP A 453 -8.24 6.00 16.35
N SER A 454 -7.72 6.85 17.25
CA SER A 454 -6.45 6.58 17.93
C SER A 454 -6.54 5.37 18.86
N MET A 455 -7.61 5.31 19.67
CA MET A 455 -7.88 4.18 20.56
C MET A 455 -7.96 2.88 19.76
N SER A 456 -8.66 2.90 18.62
CA SER A 456 -8.92 1.69 17.87
C SER A 456 -7.74 1.25 17.00
N ALA A 457 -7.02 2.18 16.36
CA ALA A 457 -5.99 1.84 15.39
C ALA A 457 -4.62 1.53 15.99
N LEU A 458 -4.19 2.27 17.02
CA LEU A 458 -2.83 2.15 17.57
C LEU A 458 -2.50 0.77 18.16
N PRO A 459 -3.40 0.05 18.84
CA PRO A 459 -3.12 -1.31 19.29
C PRO A 459 -2.76 -2.25 18.13
N ALA A 460 -3.45 -2.11 16.99
CA ALA A 460 -3.14 -2.87 15.78
C ALA A 460 -1.77 -2.49 15.19
N VAL A 461 -1.42 -1.20 15.24
CA VAL A 461 -0.10 -0.71 14.80
C VAL A 461 1.00 -1.26 15.71
N TYR A 462 0.86 -1.17 17.03
CA TYR A 462 1.83 -1.69 17.99
C TYR A 462 2.00 -3.21 17.86
N GLY A 463 0.89 -3.94 17.76
CA GLY A 463 0.91 -5.37 17.55
C GLY A 463 1.49 -5.80 16.20
N ALA A 464 1.49 -4.94 15.17
CA ALA A 464 2.20 -5.19 13.92
C ALA A 464 3.71 -4.85 14.04
N LEU A 465 4.05 -3.77 14.75
CA LEU A 465 5.44 -3.33 14.96
C LEU A 465 6.30 -4.37 15.71
N ILE A 466 5.70 -5.26 16.52
CA ILE A 466 6.41 -6.36 17.20
C ILE A 466 7.20 -7.28 16.26
N VAL A 467 6.82 -7.32 14.97
CA VAL A 467 7.55 -8.07 13.93
C VAL A 467 9.02 -7.66 13.88
N PHE A 468 9.33 -6.37 14.03
CA PHE A 468 10.70 -5.85 13.94
C PHE A 468 11.62 -6.30 15.08
N PRO A 469 11.29 -6.10 16.37
CA PRO A 469 12.14 -6.57 17.46
C PRO A 469 12.27 -8.09 17.47
N ILE A 470 11.21 -8.86 17.20
CA ILE A 470 11.27 -10.33 17.17
C ILE A 470 12.19 -10.84 16.05
N ALA A 471 12.05 -10.29 14.84
CA ALA A 471 12.97 -10.59 13.73
C ALA A 471 14.42 -10.20 14.06
N GLY A 472 14.61 -9.04 14.69
CA GLY A 472 15.90 -8.52 15.09
C GLY A 472 16.59 -9.37 16.17
N ILE A 473 15.85 -9.94 17.11
CA ILE A 473 16.38 -10.85 18.13
C ILE A 473 16.79 -12.17 17.49
N ALA A 474 15.87 -12.81 16.75
CA ALA A 474 16.12 -14.12 16.13
C ALA A 474 17.23 -14.09 15.07
N SER A 475 17.33 -12.99 14.31
CA SER A 475 18.41 -12.82 13.31
C SER A 475 19.78 -12.64 13.92
N ARG A 476 19.89 -12.02 15.10
CA ARG A 476 21.15 -11.87 15.84
C ARG A 476 21.53 -13.13 16.63
N ALA A 477 20.54 -13.84 17.18
CA ALA A 477 20.77 -15.10 17.90
C ALA A 477 21.18 -16.24 16.97
N HIS A 478 20.66 -16.27 15.75
CA HIS A 478 20.92 -17.33 14.77
C HIS A 478 21.30 -16.77 13.40
N THR A 479 20.31 -16.54 12.53
CA THR A 479 20.53 -16.17 11.13
C THR A 479 19.40 -15.30 10.62
N LYS A 480 19.66 -14.55 9.53
CA LYS A 480 18.61 -13.79 8.82
C LYS A 480 17.37 -14.63 8.50
N ARG A 481 17.55 -15.90 8.10
CA ARG A 481 16.44 -16.82 7.83
C ARG A 481 15.60 -17.07 9.09
N SER A 482 16.24 -17.28 10.23
CA SER A 482 15.54 -17.43 11.52
C SER A 482 14.76 -16.18 11.88
N GLY A 483 15.31 -14.99 11.60
CA GLY A 483 14.60 -13.72 11.74
C GLY A 483 13.34 -13.62 10.87
N ILE A 484 13.40 -14.10 9.62
CA ILE A 484 12.23 -14.17 8.72
C ILE A 484 11.17 -15.11 9.31
N PHE A 485 11.56 -16.33 9.71
CA PHE A 485 10.60 -17.27 10.32
C PHE A 485 9.95 -16.70 11.58
N ALA A 486 10.73 -16.10 12.47
CA ALA A 486 10.23 -15.50 13.71
C ALA A 486 9.24 -14.36 13.43
N ALA A 487 9.53 -13.50 12.43
CA ALA A 487 8.61 -12.45 11.98
C ALA A 487 7.26 -12.99 11.52
N TRP A 488 7.24 -14.03 10.69
CA TRP A 488 6.00 -14.61 10.18
C TRP A 488 5.21 -15.34 11.27
N LEU A 489 5.90 -16.04 12.17
CA LEU A 489 5.25 -16.70 13.29
C LEU A 489 4.55 -15.69 14.21
N ILE A 490 5.21 -14.59 14.60
CA ILE A 490 4.58 -13.58 15.47
C ILE A 490 3.51 -12.77 14.75
N ALA A 491 3.70 -12.48 13.45
CA ALA A 491 2.71 -11.77 12.64
C ALA A 491 1.35 -12.45 12.64
N LEU A 492 1.33 -13.80 12.59
CA LEU A 492 0.14 -14.63 12.48
C LEU A 492 -0.19 -15.44 13.75
N MET A 493 0.50 -15.18 14.87
CA MET A 493 0.28 -15.91 16.12
C MET A 493 -1.11 -15.56 16.72
N PRO A 494 -2.07 -16.49 16.79
CA PRO A 494 -3.44 -16.16 17.19
C PRO A 494 -3.54 -15.58 18.60
N GLY A 495 -2.76 -16.11 19.54
CA GLY A 495 -2.73 -15.63 20.93
C GLY A 495 -2.34 -14.15 21.04
N HIS A 496 -1.29 -13.74 20.31
CA HIS A 496 -0.90 -12.34 20.24
C HIS A 496 -1.93 -11.51 19.46
N MET A 497 -2.38 -12.00 18.32
CA MET A 497 -3.33 -11.27 17.47
C MET A 497 -4.62 -10.92 18.21
N SER A 498 -5.19 -11.88 18.97
CA SER A 498 -6.43 -11.69 19.73
C SER A 498 -6.37 -10.54 20.75
N ARG A 499 -5.16 -10.11 21.11
CA ARG A 499 -4.86 -9.02 22.04
C ARG A 499 -4.12 -7.86 21.38
N SER A 500 -4.27 -7.70 20.07
CA SER A 500 -3.69 -6.54 19.38
C SER A 500 -4.46 -6.22 18.10
N THR A 501 -5.76 -6.48 18.05
CA THR A 501 -6.60 -6.13 16.91
C THR A 501 -7.04 -4.67 16.97
N PHE A 502 -7.54 -4.16 15.84
CA PHE A 502 -8.23 -2.88 15.82
C PHE A 502 -9.39 -2.91 16.82
N ALA A 503 -9.57 -1.80 17.55
CA ALA A 503 -10.55 -1.64 18.63
C ALA A 503 -10.33 -2.53 19.87
N MET A 504 -9.18 -3.23 19.99
CA MET A 504 -8.77 -3.92 21.21
C MET A 504 -7.77 -3.05 21.97
N SER A 505 -8.27 -2.00 22.61
CA SER A 505 -7.45 -0.96 23.24
C SER A 505 -7.04 -1.33 24.67
N ASP A 506 -6.18 -2.32 24.80
CA ASP A 506 -5.57 -2.69 26.08
C ASP A 506 -4.04 -2.70 25.98
N HIS A 507 -3.38 -2.58 27.12
CA HIS A 507 -1.92 -2.49 27.27
C HIS A 507 -1.15 -3.79 26.95
N ASP A 508 -1.83 -4.80 26.40
CA ASP A 508 -1.27 -6.10 26.00
C ASP A 508 -0.54 -6.07 24.64
N SER A 509 -0.90 -5.12 23.76
CA SER A 509 -0.36 -4.96 22.39
C SER A 509 1.04 -4.35 22.37
#